data_AF-A0A3D0WAU9-F1
#
_entry.id   AF-A0A3D0WAU9-F1
#
_cell.length_a   1.000
_cell.length_b   1.000
_cell.length_c   1.000
_cell.angle_alpha   90.00
_cell.angle_beta   90.00
_cell.angle_gamma   90.00
#
_symmetry.space_group_name_H-M   'P 1'
#
loop_
_entity.id
_entity.type
_entity.pdbx_description
1 polymer ?
#
loop_
_entity_poly.entity_id
_entity_poly.type
_entity_poly.pdbx_seq_one_letter_code
_entity_poly.pdbx_strand_id
1 'polypeptide(L)'
;MDTPAPIARDLTLASGLAGVMTLGWWWVRRADLARLALPDGDDAVRLQQIRDWLGGQAFGDLSQYRIGVDGVTMHWSRLPDLIPAAMLRAGMGEAAMLVLWPALLFAAFLFVTARLARAVGARPVDAAILAALAYPATTLFAPGRIDHHGLQMVLLALFALGLVARRERAGGVVAGMAAALSLGIGMETAPVLAVGIGVAVLHWTRAPGPRLLAMAVALFLGLALLAMVFAPGDWASAPCDGFARASWRAGSIGASALVLLGLAGGRLPSPAARASAAVVTGGVAFAAIALFVPACLSPYGAVDPALARVWLTEVGEAQPMLATDPRWAIGYVGVGVVGLIAAGLIARYRPALTIAALVAAGLGIAFLQLRGAYTAAALAPPLIALALDRARGVSPLAALPIWVAGAGIVWPIAAAALPVAQAPAAGPPCDRIEPARAMAALAPGRVLGPVDLGPWLLVATRHHAIAAPYHRNAAGNLASYRLFAGSESEARATAQDLRVDYVVACPAALSSMRIDHGFGPALVGGNTPAWLQPTGVPNVWRRR
;
A
#
# COMPACT_ATOMS: atom_id res chain seq x y z
N MET A 1 -11.30 38.23 -21.86
CA MET A 1 -11.77 37.07 -21.06
C MET A 1 -10.70 36.00 -21.18
N ASP A 2 -9.76 35.99 -20.23
CA ASP A 2 -8.62 35.06 -20.26
C ASP A 2 -9.12 33.63 -20.10
N THR A 3 -8.87 32.79 -21.10
CA THR A 3 -9.05 31.35 -20.97
C THR A 3 -8.16 30.87 -19.82
N PRO A 4 -8.71 30.15 -18.82
CA PRO A 4 -7.90 29.70 -17.70
C PRO A 4 -6.73 28.86 -18.21
N ALA A 5 -5.54 29.12 -17.68
CA ALA A 5 -4.34 28.37 -18.01
C ALA A 5 -4.61 26.85 -17.85
N PRO A 6 -4.06 25.97 -18.72
CA PRO A 6 -4.32 24.54 -18.68
C PRO A 6 -4.14 23.88 -17.31
N ILE A 7 -3.25 24.41 -16.47
CA ILE A 7 -3.00 23.94 -15.10
C ILE A 7 -4.18 24.23 -14.18
N ALA A 8 -4.72 25.46 -14.20
CA ALA A 8 -5.85 25.84 -13.36
C ALA A 8 -7.08 24.99 -13.68
N ARG A 9 -7.35 24.75 -14.97
CA ARG A 9 -8.43 23.87 -15.39
C ARG A 9 -8.25 22.42 -14.90
N ASP A 10 -7.06 21.85 -15.08
CA ASP A 10 -6.77 20.48 -14.65
C ASP A 10 -6.92 20.35 -13.12
N LEU A 11 -6.49 21.37 -12.37
CA LEU A 11 -6.61 21.44 -10.91
C LEU A 11 -8.07 21.56 -10.44
N THR A 12 -8.85 22.45 -11.06
CA THR A 12 -10.28 22.62 -10.74
C THR A 12 -11.05 21.32 -11.00
N LEU A 13 -10.79 20.65 -12.12
CA LEU A 13 -11.44 19.37 -12.43
C LEU A 13 -11.06 18.30 -11.40
N ALA A 14 -9.76 18.13 -11.12
CA ALA A 14 -9.28 17.14 -10.17
C ALA A 14 -9.87 17.37 -8.77
N SER A 15 -9.88 18.62 -8.31
CA SER A 15 -10.45 18.99 -7.01
C SER A 15 -11.96 18.79 -6.97
N GLY A 16 -12.68 19.13 -8.05
CA GLY A 16 -14.12 18.92 -8.17
C GLY A 16 -14.50 17.43 -8.15
N LEU A 17 -13.83 16.60 -8.95
CA LEU A 17 -14.03 15.14 -8.96
C LEU A 17 -13.73 14.53 -7.59
N ALA A 18 -12.58 14.86 -7.01
CA ALA A 18 -12.20 14.37 -5.70
C ALA A 18 -13.21 14.79 -4.62
N GLY A 19 -13.67 16.05 -4.65
CA GLY A 19 -14.69 16.56 -3.73
C GLY A 19 -16.01 15.82 -3.84
N VAL A 20 -16.55 15.66 -5.04
CA VAL A 20 -17.82 14.95 -5.27
C VAL A 20 -17.74 13.49 -4.80
N MET A 21 -16.67 12.78 -5.15
CA MET A 21 -16.51 11.39 -4.74
C MET A 21 -16.27 11.25 -3.23
N THR A 22 -15.46 12.12 -2.65
CA THR A 22 -15.23 12.15 -1.19
C THR A 22 -16.54 12.38 -0.45
N LEU A 23 -17.36 13.33 -0.90
CA LEU A 23 -18.68 13.59 -0.30
C LEU A 23 -19.59 12.36 -0.41
N GLY A 24 -19.63 11.70 -1.56
CA GLY A 24 -20.39 10.47 -1.75
C GLY A 24 -19.92 9.33 -0.84
N TRP A 25 -18.61 9.09 -0.76
CA TRP A 25 -18.04 8.07 0.12
C TRP A 25 -18.26 8.40 1.60
N TRP A 26 -18.06 9.65 1.99
CA TRP A 26 -18.32 10.11 3.35
C TRP A 26 -19.79 9.92 3.71
N TRP A 27 -20.72 10.26 2.82
CA TRP A 27 -22.15 10.09 3.07
C TRP A 27 -22.51 8.64 3.42
N VAL A 28 -21.95 7.68 2.66
CA VAL A 28 -22.14 6.25 2.88
C VAL A 28 -21.46 5.78 4.17
N ARG A 29 -20.29 6.33 4.52
CA ARG A 29 -19.42 5.86 5.61
C ARG A 29 -19.45 6.70 6.87
N ARG A 30 -20.29 7.73 6.96
CA ARG A 30 -20.26 8.69 8.07
C ARG A 30 -20.47 8.03 9.44
N ALA A 31 -21.32 7.00 9.51
CA ALA A 31 -21.56 6.26 10.75
C ALA A 31 -20.33 5.42 11.16
N ASP A 32 -19.67 4.80 10.20
CA ASP A 32 -18.46 4.01 10.39
C ASP A 32 -17.31 4.91 10.87
N LEU A 33 -17.06 6.02 10.17
CA LEU A 33 -16.03 6.99 10.53
C LEU A 33 -16.27 7.59 11.92
N ALA A 34 -17.52 7.91 12.27
CA ALA A 34 -17.87 8.41 13.60
C ALA A 34 -17.54 7.42 14.73
N ARG A 35 -17.45 6.12 14.41
CA ARG A 35 -17.07 5.06 15.36
C ARG A 35 -15.62 4.60 15.20
N LEU A 36 -14.83 5.20 14.30
CA LEU A 36 -13.49 4.75 13.89
C LEU A 36 -13.47 3.34 13.28
N ALA A 37 -14.56 2.92 12.63
CA ALA A 37 -14.57 1.78 11.71
C ALA A 37 -13.82 2.16 10.43
N LEU A 38 -12.50 2.22 10.54
CA LEU A 38 -11.63 2.57 9.44
C LEU A 38 -11.64 1.46 8.38
N PRO A 39 -11.25 1.78 7.14
CA PRO A 39 -11.38 0.85 6.03
C PRO A 39 -10.42 -0.36 6.14
N ASP A 40 -9.26 -0.15 6.76
CA ASP A 40 -8.23 -1.16 6.98
C ASP A 40 -7.64 -1.08 8.40
N GLY A 41 -7.05 -2.16 8.89
CA GLY A 41 -6.36 -2.19 10.19
C GLY A 41 -5.12 -1.30 10.21
N ASP A 42 -4.42 -1.17 9.09
CA ASP A 42 -3.27 -0.27 8.96
C ASP A 42 -3.72 1.19 9.12
N ASP A 43 -4.90 1.58 8.64
CA ASP A 43 -5.43 2.92 8.90
C ASP A 43 -5.59 3.18 10.41
N ALA A 44 -6.01 2.17 11.18
CA ALA A 44 -6.18 2.27 12.64
C ALA A 44 -4.85 2.36 13.38
N VAL A 45 -3.85 1.56 13.00
CA VAL A 45 -2.51 1.64 13.59
C VAL A 45 -1.82 2.95 13.20
N ARG A 46 -2.01 3.44 11.98
CA ARG A 46 -1.49 4.76 11.55
C ARG A 46 -2.09 5.88 12.37
N LEU A 47 -3.41 5.85 12.61
CA LEU A 47 -4.06 6.82 13.49
C LEU A 47 -3.45 6.79 14.89
N GLN A 48 -3.26 5.60 15.46
CA GLN A 48 -2.62 5.45 16.76
C GLN A 48 -1.18 5.97 16.77
N GLN A 49 -0.39 5.66 15.75
CA GLN A 49 1.00 6.15 15.63
C GLN A 49 1.10 7.68 15.59
N ILE A 50 0.12 8.35 14.97
CA ILE A 50 0.02 9.81 14.98
C ILE A 50 -0.36 10.31 16.39
N ARG A 51 -1.34 9.68 17.04
CA ARG A 51 -1.74 10.02 18.42
C ARG A 51 -0.57 9.89 19.39
N ASP A 52 0.19 8.81 19.31
CA ASP A 52 1.30 8.55 20.22
C ASP A 52 2.40 9.59 20.04
N TRP A 53 2.71 9.98 18.80
CA TRP A 53 3.67 11.06 18.53
C TRP A 53 3.22 12.42 19.05
N LEU A 54 1.97 12.80 18.77
CA LEU A 54 1.40 14.03 19.31
C LEU A 54 1.28 13.99 20.85
N GLY A 55 1.18 12.78 21.42
CA GLY A 55 1.17 12.50 22.85
C GLY A 55 2.55 12.42 23.51
N GLY A 56 3.64 12.62 22.76
CA GLY A 56 5.00 12.72 23.29
C GLY A 56 5.96 11.59 22.92
N GLN A 57 5.52 10.58 22.15
CA GLN A 57 6.44 9.56 21.61
C GLN A 57 7.45 10.22 20.67
N ALA A 58 8.72 9.77 20.73
CA ALA A 58 9.78 10.35 19.92
C ALA A 58 9.50 10.20 18.41
N PHE A 59 9.94 11.16 17.60
CA PHE A 59 9.68 11.15 16.15
C PHE A 59 10.24 9.90 15.45
N GLY A 60 11.44 9.45 15.81
CA GLY A 60 12.02 8.23 15.25
C GLY A 60 11.43 6.94 15.82
N ASP A 61 10.63 6.99 16.89
CA ASP A 61 10.06 5.79 17.50
C ASP A 61 8.76 5.40 16.79
N LEU A 62 8.83 4.30 16.02
CA LEU A 62 7.71 3.69 15.28
C LEU A 62 7.10 2.49 16.03
N SER A 63 7.45 2.29 17.30
CA SER A 63 6.98 1.16 18.10
C SER A 63 5.53 1.35 18.52
N GLN A 64 4.75 0.28 18.38
CA GLN A 64 3.41 0.14 18.94
C GLN A 64 3.52 -0.71 20.20
N TYR A 65 3.73 -0.08 21.35
CA TYR A 65 4.00 -0.76 22.63
C TYR A 65 2.83 -1.61 23.16
N ARG A 66 1.63 -1.40 22.62
CA ARG A 66 0.40 -2.16 22.95
C ARG A 66 0.05 -3.20 21.89
N ILE A 67 0.99 -3.55 21.01
CA ILE A 67 0.89 -4.68 20.08
C ILE A 67 2.04 -5.65 20.35
N GLY A 68 1.75 -6.95 20.42
CA GLY A 68 2.75 -8.01 20.54
C GLY A 68 3.02 -8.45 21.98
N VAL A 69 4.14 -9.13 22.20
CA VAL A 69 4.55 -9.52 23.56
C VAL A 69 5.22 -8.33 24.27
N ASP A 70 6.15 -7.68 23.56
CA ASP A 70 7.04 -6.62 24.05
C ASP A 70 6.92 -5.30 23.24
N GLY A 71 5.87 -5.15 22.43
CA GLY A 71 5.78 -4.09 21.44
C GLY A 71 6.22 -4.56 20.05
N VAL A 72 5.72 -3.89 19.00
CA VAL A 72 6.11 -4.17 17.61
C VAL A 72 6.42 -2.87 16.88
N THR A 73 7.56 -2.82 16.20
CA THR A 73 7.96 -1.67 15.39
C THR A 73 7.40 -1.76 13.98
N MET A 74 6.71 -0.70 13.56
CA MET A 74 6.13 -0.56 12.24
C MET A 74 7.20 -0.36 11.15
N HIS A 75 7.05 -1.00 9.98
CA HIS A 75 8.00 -0.94 8.85
C HIS A 75 7.94 0.33 7.99
N TRP A 76 7.02 1.23 8.27
CA TRP A 76 6.58 2.33 7.40
C TRP A 76 6.87 3.64 8.12
N SER A 77 7.57 4.58 7.47
CA SER A 77 8.10 5.78 8.13
C SER A 77 7.01 6.78 8.53
N ARG A 78 7.38 7.86 9.24
CA ARG A 78 6.47 8.98 9.57
C ARG A 78 6.23 9.97 8.43
N LEU A 79 6.81 9.77 7.24
CA LEU A 79 6.58 10.71 6.13
C LEU A 79 5.08 10.91 5.80
N PRO A 80 4.24 9.86 5.76
CA PRO A 80 2.79 10.01 5.60
C PRO A 80 2.08 10.65 6.80
N ASP A 81 2.70 10.67 7.99
CA ASP A 81 2.09 11.21 9.22
C ASP A 81 2.10 12.74 9.26
N LEU A 82 3.01 13.39 8.52
CA LEU A 82 3.30 14.80 8.67
C LEU A 82 2.08 15.71 8.45
N ILE A 83 1.35 15.49 7.36
CA ILE A 83 0.17 16.31 7.04
C ILE A 83 -1.01 16.00 7.96
N PRO A 84 -1.40 14.73 8.21
CA PRO A 84 -2.38 14.40 9.24
C PRO A 84 -2.08 15.01 10.61
N ALA A 85 -0.84 14.89 11.09
CA ALA A 85 -0.43 15.45 12.37
C ALA A 85 -0.51 16.98 12.39
N ALA A 86 -0.14 17.65 11.29
CA ALA A 86 -0.26 19.10 11.17
C ALA A 86 -1.73 19.56 11.21
N MET A 87 -2.65 18.83 10.56
CA MET A 87 -4.09 19.11 10.62
C MET A 87 -4.63 19.01 12.05
N LEU A 88 -4.22 17.99 12.80
CA LEU A 88 -4.62 17.80 14.19
C LEU A 88 -4.05 18.89 15.09
N ARG A 89 -2.78 19.27 14.92
CA ARG A 89 -2.16 20.39 15.65
C ARG A 89 -2.80 21.74 15.33
N ALA A 90 -3.37 21.90 14.14
CA ALA A 90 -4.15 23.07 13.75
C ALA A 90 -5.60 23.06 14.26
N GLY A 91 -6.02 22.02 15.01
CA GLY A 91 -7.33 21.94 15.63
C GLY A 91 -8.46 21.38 14.75
N MET A 92 -8.15 20.78 13.59
CA MET A 92 -9.19 20.27 12.66
C MET A 92 -9.98 19.06 13.21
N GLY A 93 -9.46 18.37 14.24
CA GLY A 93 -10.06 17.15 14.80
C GLY A 93 -9.89 15.92 13.89
N GLU A 94 -9.97 14.73 14.48
CA GLU A 94 -9.72 13.47 13.76
C GLU A 94 -10.74 13.20 12.67
N ALA A 95 -12.03 13.45 12.92
CA ALA A 95 -13.08 13.19 11.94
C ALA A 95 -12.88 14.00 10.64
N ALA A 96 -12.45 15.26 10.74
CA ALA A 96 -12.14 16.06 9.57
C ALA A 96 -10.84 15.58 8.90
N MET A 97 -9.79 15.28 9.67
CA MET A 97 -8.52 14.76 9.14
C MET A 97 -8.71 13.46 8.34
N LEU A 98 -9.51 12.52 8.88
CA LEU A 98 -9.81 11.23 8.24
C LEU A 98 -10.55 11.38 6.90
N VAL A 99 -11.20 12.52 6.65
CA VAL A 99 -11.88 12.81 5.38
C VAL A 99 -11.00 13.66 4.47
N LEU A 100 -10.40 14.72 5.00
CA LEU A 100 -9.68 15.73 4.22
C LEU A 100 -8.34 15.21 3.73
N TRP A 101 -7.58 14.46 4.52
CA TRP A 101 -6.27 13.97 4.10
C TRP A 101 -6.35 13.03 2.89
N PRO A 102 -7.18 11.96 2.89
CA PRO A 102 -7.36 11.11 1.72
C PRO A 102 -7.91 11.88 0.51
N ALA A 103 -8.79 12.87 0.74
CA ALA A 103 -9.34 13.71 -0.33
C ALA A 103 -8.28 14.59 -1.00
N LEU A 104 -7.33 15.15 -0.23
CA LEU A 104 -6.20 15.92 -0.77
C LEU A 104 -5.27 15.02 -1.59
N LEU A 105 -4.97 13.82 -1.11
CA LEU A 105 -4.21 12.83 -1.87
C LEU A 105 -4.92 12.45 -3.17
N PHE A 106 -6.25 12.28 -3.13
CA PHE A 106 -7.02 11.96 -4.31
C PHE A 106 -7.00 13.09 -5.34
N ALA A 107 -7.22 14.33 -4.91
CA ALA A 107 -7.13 15.50 -5.78
C ALA A 107 -5.74 15.62 -6.41
N ALA A 108 -4.68 15.40 -5.62
CA ALA A 108 -3.30 15.37 -6.12
C ALA A 108 -3.09 14.24 -7.15
N PHE A 109 -3.58 13.03 -6.88
CA PHE A 109 -3.49 11.89 -7.79
C PHE A 109 -4.21 12.16 -9.12
N LEU A 110 -5.45 12.64 -9.08
CA LEU A 110 -6.23 13.00 -10.27
C LEU A 110 -5.56 14.11 -11.07
N PHE A 111 -5.04 15.14 -10.38
CA PHE A 111 -4.32 16.23 -11.02
C PHE A 111 -3.06 15.72 -11.73
N VAL A 112 -2.20 14.95 -11.04
CA VAL A 112 -0.98 14.41 -11.63
C VAL A 112 -1.30 13.46 -12.79
N THR A 113 -2.37 12.67 -12.69
CA THR A 113 -2.82 11.79 -13.77
C THR A 113 -3.27 12.58 -15.00
N ALA A 114 -4.03 13.67 -14.81
CA ALA A 114 -4.37 14.61 -15.87
C ALA A 114 -3.09 15.22 -16.50
N ARG A 115 -2.08 15.51 -15.67
CA ARG A 115 -0.81 16.05 -16.15
C ARG A 115 -0.01 15.05 -16.98
N LEU A 116 0.01 13.80 -16.53
CA LEU A 116 0.63 12.65 -17.20
C LEU A 116 -0.04 12.37 -18.55
N ALA A 117 -1.38 12.37 -18.59
CA ALA A 117 -2.16 12.25 -19.81
C ALA A 117 -1.77 13.31 -20.85
N ARG A 118 -1.67 14.58 -20.43
CA ARG A 118 -1.19 15.66 -21.33
C ARG A 118 0.22 15.39 -21.85
N ALA A 119 1.13 14.89 -21.00
CA ALA A 119 2.52 14.63 -21.37
C ALA A 119 2.65 13.53 -22.44
N VAL A 120 1.71 12.58 -22.47
CA VAL A 120 1.63 11.54 -23.50
C VAL A 120 0.69 11.88 -24.66
N GLY A 121 0.10 13.08 -24.67
CA GLY A 121 -0.78 13.57 -25.74
C GLY A 121 -2.23 13.10 -25.65
N ALA A 122 -2.66 12.55 -24.51
CA ALA A 122 -4.05 12.21 -24.24
C ALA A 122 -4.83 13.40 -23.66
N ARG A 123 -6.15 13.35 -23.77
CA ARG A 123 -7.07 14.30 -23.12
C ARG A 123 -7.03 14.16 -21.59
N PRO A 124 -6.62 15.22 -20.86
CA PRO A 124 -6.49 15.18 -19.39
C PRO A 124 -7.80 14.91 -18.66
N VAL A 125 -8.91 15.42 -19.20
CA VAL A 125 -10.25 15.25 -18.61
C VAL A 125 -10.66 13.78 -18.59
N ASP A 126 -10.48 13.07 -19.71
CA ASP A 126 -10.84 11.65 -19.79
C ASP A 126 -9.97 10.81 -18.85
N ALA A 127 -8.65 11.09 -18.80
CA ALA A 127 -7.76 10.39 -17.87
C ALA A 127 -8.10 10.64 -16.40
N ALA A 128 -8.48 11.87 -16.02
CA ALA A 128 -8.89 12.17 -14.65
C ALA A 128 -10.19 11.44 -14.26
N ILE A 129 -11.18 11.38 -15.16
CA ILE A 129 -12.43 10.65 -14.89
C ILE A 129 -12.16 9.14 -14.82
N LEU A 130 -11.38 8.58 -15.75
CA LEU A 130 -11.01 7.16 -15.72
C LEU A 130 -10.22 6.82 -14.45
N ALA A 131 -9.30 7.68 -14.01
CA ALA A 131 -8.57 7.52 -12.76
C ALA A 131 -9.48 7.62 -11.53
N ALA A 132 -10.49 8.48 -11.57
CA ALA A 132 -11.48 8.60 -10.52
C ALA A 132 -12.36 7.35 -10.38
N LEU A 133 -12.46 6.53 -11.42
CA LEU A 133 -13.22 5.27 -11.44
C LEU A 133 -12.33 4.01 -11.39
N ALA A 134 -11.00 4.17 -11.42
CA ALA A 134 -10.00 3.10 -11.51
C ALA A 134 -9.90 2.23 -10.24
N TYR A 135 -10.89 1.35 -10.02
CA TYR A 135 -10.80 0.28 -9.04
C TYR A 135 -9.65 -0.69 -9.39
N PRO A 136 -8.85 -1.18 -8.41
CA PRO A 136 -8.96 -0.94 -6.98
C PRO A 136 -8.19 0.30 -6.49
N ALA A 137 -7.40 0.98 -7.34
CA ALA A 137 -6.60 2.15 -6.94
C ALA A 137 -7.43 3.25 -6.25
N THR A 138 -8.65 3.49 -6.71
CA THR A 138 -9.56 4.50 -6.11
C THR A 138 -9.90 4.22 -4.65
N THR A 139 -9.88 2.95 -4.20
CA THR A 139 -10.24 2.60 -2.83
C THR A 139 -9.18 3.03 -1.82
N LEU A 140 -7.95 3.36 -2.26
CA LEU A 140 -6.86 3.87 -1.43
C LEU A 140 -7.04 5.33 -1.02
N PHE A 141 -8.06 6.00 -1.55
CA PHE A 141 -8.34 7.41 -1.30
C PHE A 141 -9.68 7.65 -0.61
N ALA A 142 -10.38 6.57 -0.24
CA ALA A 142 -11.64 6.68 0.46
C ALA A 142 -11.45 7.32 1.84
N PRO A 143 -12.44 8.08 2.36
CA PRO A 143 -12.43 8.56 3.73
C PRO A 143 -12.07 7.46 4.73
N GLY A 144 -11.15 7.78 5.64
CA GLY A 144 -10.54 6.87 6.60
C GLY A 144 -9.28 6.16 6.11
N ARG A 145 -8.96 6.16 4.79
CA ARG A 145 -7.71 5.60 4.24
C ARG A 145 -6.53 6.53 4.47
N ILE A 146 -6.03 6.58 5.69
CA ILE A 146 -4.91 7.45 6.07
C ILE A 146 -3.55 6.74 6.00
N ASP A 147 -3.56 5.46 5.68
CA ASP A 147 -2.38 4.68 5.37
C ASP A 147 -1.62 5.21 4.13
N HIS A 148 -0.38 4.76 3.98
CA HIS A 148 0.66 5.29 3.11
C HIS A 148 0.47 4.98 1.61
N HIS A 149 -0.35 3.99 1.25
CA HIS A 149 -0.57 3.56 -0.12
C HIS A 149 -1.08 4.69 -1.03
N GLY A 150 -2.01 5.54 -0.56
CA GLY A 150 -2.54 6.65 -1.34
C GLY A 150 -1.46 7.67 -1.74
N LEU A 151 -0.55 7.99 -0.82
CA LEU A 151 0.59 8.86 -1.08
C LEU A 151 1.59 8.21 -2.05
N GLN A 152 1.86 6.91 -1.91
CA GLN A 152 2.69 6.17 -2.86
C GLN A 152 2.10 6.17 -4.28
N MET A 153 0.78 6.11 -4.46
CA MET A 153 0.16 6.21 -5.79
C MET A 153 0.35 7.60 -6.42
N VAL A 154 0.25 8.67 -5.63
CA VAL A 154 0.57 10.04 -6.08
C VAL A 154 2.04 10.12 -6.53
N LEU A 155 2.96 9.56 -5.73
CA LEU A 155 4.39 9.55 -6.03
C LEU A 155 4.72 8.70 -7.26
N LEU A 156 4.08 7.54 -7.45
CA LEU A 156 4.22 6.74 -8.67
C LEU A 156 3.72 7.48 -9.91
N ALA A 157 2.60 8.21 -9.81
CA ALA A 157 2.12 9.04 -10.91
C ALA A 157 3.08 10.19 -11.24
N LEU A 158 3.68 10.82 -10.21
CA LEU A 158 4.72 11.85 -10.39
C LEU A 158 6.01 11.26 -11.00
N PHE A 159 6.40 10.06 -10.57
CA PHE A 159 7.52 9.33 -11.14
C PHE A 159 7.31 9.07 -12.64
N ALA A 160 6.16 8.51 -13.01
CA ALA A 160 5.77 8.30 -14.40
C ALA A 160 5.78 9.61 -15.20
N LEU A 161 5.22 10.70 -14.64
CA LEU A 161 5.24 12.04 -15.25
C LEU A 161 6.67 12.54 -15.48
N GLY A 162 7.56 12.38 -14.51
CA GLY A 162 8.97 12.77 -14.62
C GLY A 162 9.70 12.02 -15.74
N LEU A 163 9.42 10.72 -15.89
CA LEU A 163 10.02 9.89 -16.94
C LEU A 163 9.59 10.32 -18.36
N VAL A 164 8.36 10.80 -18.54
CA VAL A 164 7.83 11.20 -19.85
C VAL A 164 7.85 12.71 -20.12
N ALA A 165 8.21 13.53 -19.12
CA ALA A 165 8.21 14.98 -19.25
C ALA A 165 9.17 15.48 -20.33
N ARG A 166 8.71 16.43 -21.16
CA ARG A 166 9.52 17.03 -22.25
C ARG A 166 10.79 17.73 -21.74
N ARG A 167 10.72 18.39 -20.57
CA ARG A 167 11.86 19.03 -19.92
C ARG A 167 12.70 18.00 -19.18
N GLU A 168 13.68 17.41 -19.85
CA GLU A 168 14.44 16.26 -19.36
C GLU A 168 15.03 16.43 -17.95
N ARG A 169 15.75 17.53 -17.67
CA ARG A 169 16.34 17.79 -16.34
C ARG A 169 15.29 17.85 -15.25
N ALA A 170 14.25 18.67 -15.44
CA ALA A 170 13.19 18.84 -14.46
C ALA A 170 12.40 17.54 -14.27
N GLY A 171 12.12 16.81 -15.35
CA GLY A 171 11.48 15.49 -15.28
C GLY A 171 12.33 14.47 -14.53
N GLY A 172 13.65 14.48 -14.74
CA GLY A 172 14.59 13.66 -13.98
C GLY A 172 14.53 13.98 -12.48
N VAL A 173 14.63 15.25 -12.09
CA VAL A 173 14.50 15.65 -10.67
C VAL A 173 13.18 15.18 -10.07
N VAL A 174 12.06 15.39 -10.75
CA VAL A 174 10.74 14.94 -10.28
C VAL A 174 10.70 13.42 -10.10
N ALA A 175 11.20 12.65 -11.08
CA ALA A 175 11.25 11.20 -10.99
C ALA A 175 12.16 10.73 -9.83
N GLY A 176 13.35 11.31 -9.68
CA GLY A 176 14.28 10.92 -8.64
C GLY A 176 13.76 11.24 -7.24
N MET A 177 13.19 12.43 -7.04
CA MET A 177 12.56 12.80 -5.77
C MET A 177 11.34 11.93 -5.46
N ALA A 178 10.48 11.66 -6.45
CA ALA A 178 9.31 10.83 -6.24
C ALA A 178 9.70 9.38 -5.86
N ALA A 179 10.72 8.82 -6.51
CA ALA A 179 11.27 7.52 -6.17
C ALA A 179 11.89 7.51 -4.76
N ALA A 180 12.68 8.54 -4.40
CA ALA A 180 13.26 8.66 -3.06
C ALA A 180 12.19 8.74 -1.97
N LEU A 181 11.21 9.62 -2.13
CA LEU A 181 10.10 9.78 -1.19
C LEU A 181 9.29 8.49 -1.06
N SER A 182 9.02 7.79 -2.17
CA SER A 182 8.26 6.55 -2.13
C SER A 182 9.02 5.45 -1.39
N LEU A 183 10.33 5.29 -1.62
CA LEU A 183 11.18 4.35 -0.88
C LEU A 183 11.37 4.76 0.59
N GLY A 184 11.32 6.06 0.87
CA GLY A 184 11.33 6.62 2.22
C GLY A 184 10.07 6.31 3.02
N ILE A 185 8.96 6.01 2.35
CA ILE A 185 7.71 5.59 2.98
C ILE A 185 7.78 4.09 3.32
N GLY A 186 8.12 3.27 2.32
CA GLY A 186 8.08 1.80 2.37
C GLY A 186 8.57 1.18 1.07
N MET A 187 8.72 -0.14 1.03
CA MET A 187 9.35 -0.88 -0.08
C MET A 187 8.36 -1.49 -1.09
N GLU A 188 7.07 -1.26 -0.90
CA GLU A 188 5.97 -1.88 -1.66
C GLU A 188 6.02 -1.53 -3.15
N THR A 189 6.40 -0.29 -3.49
CA THR A 189 6.48 0.19 -4.87
C THR A 189 7.86 0.00 -5.50
N ALA A 190 8.85 -0.49 -4.75
CA ALA A 190 10.23 -0.62 -5.21
C ALA A 190 10.36 -1.41 -6.53
N PRO A 191 9.63 -2.53 -6.77
CA PRO A 191 9.72 -3.24 -8.03
C PRO A 191 9.24 -2.41 -9.24
N VAL A 192 8.19 -1.61 -9.08
CA VAL A 192 7.66 -0.72 -10.15
C VAL A 192 8.66 0.41 -10.43
N LEU A 193 9.25 1.00 -9.38
CA LEU A 193 10.29 2.01 -9.51
C LEU A 193 11.53 1.46 -10.24
N ALA A 194 11.95 0.23 -9.90
CA ALA A 194 13.08 -0.43 -10.55
C ALA A 194 12.85 -0.64 -12.05
N VAL A 195 11.64 -1.05 -12.46
CA VAL A 195 11.26 -1.15 -13.88
C VAL A 195 11.33 0.21 -14.57
N GLY A 196 10.79 1.27 -13.95
CA GLY A 196 10.85 2.62 -14.52
C GLY A 196 12.27 3.18 -14.65
N ILE A 197 13.13 2.92 -13.66
CA ILE A 197 14.56 3.24 -13.72
C ILE A 197 15.22 2.46 -14.86
N GLY A 198 14.91 1.17 -15.02
CA GLY A 198 15.36 0.35 -16.14
C GLY A 198 14.96 0.95 -17.50
N VAL A 199 13.71 1.39 -17.65
CA VAL A 199 13.23 2.09 -18.85
C VAL A 199 14.02 3.39 -19.09
N ALA A 200 14.28 4.17 -18.04
CA ALA A 200 15.09 5.40 -18.14
C ALA A 200 16.53 5.11 -18.62
N VAL A 201 17.14 4.03 -18.10
CA VAL A 201 18.46 3.57 -18.54
C VAL A 201 18.42 3.10 -19.99
N LEU A 202 17.43 2.31 -20.39
CA LEU A 202 17.24 1.85 -21.78
C LEU A 202 17.01 3.00 -22.77
N HIS A 203 16.38 4.08 -22.31
CA HIS A 203 16.25 5.31 -23.10
C HIS A 203 17.61 6.01 -23.24
N TRP A 204 18.33 6.16 -22.13
CA TRP A 204 19.64 6.80 -22.09
C TRP A 204 20.69 6.06 -22.93
N THR A 205 20.65 4.73 -23.03
CA THR A 205 21.59 3.99 -23.91
C THR A 205 21.41 4.37 -25.37
N ARG A 206 20.20 4.70 -25.81
CA ARG A 206 19.93 5.12 -27.19
C ARG A 206 20.15 6.61 -27.40
N ALA A 207 19.66 7.43 -26.48
CA ALA A 207 19.74 8.88 -26.52
C ALA A 207 20.16 9.39 -25.14
N PRO A 208 21.48 9.53 -24.87
CA PRO A 208 21.94 10.01 -23.58
C PRO A 208 21.55 11.48 -23.44
N GLY A 209 20.81 11.79 -22.38
CA GLY A 209 20.37 13.13 -22.04
C GLY A 209 20.46 13.36 -20.53
N PRO A 210 20.26 14.60 -20.05
CA PRO A 210 20.43 14.93 -18.65
C PRO A 210 19.37 14.33 -17.71
N ARG A 211 18.29 13.72 -18.22
CA ARG A 211 17.21 13.12 -17.40
C ARG A 211 17.76 12.07 -16.42
N LEU A 212 18.57 11.12 -16.90
CA LEU A 212 19.09 10.02 -16.06
C LEU A 212 19.95 10.55 -14.91
N LEU A 213 20.88 11.46 -15.20
CA LEU A 213 21.74 12.06 -14.19
C LEU A 213 20.92 12.86 -13.16
N ALA A 214 19.98 13.70 -13.63
CA ALA A 214 19.13 14.49 -12.74
C ALA A 214 18.27 13.59 -11.83
N MET A 215 17.73 12.50 -12.37
CA MET A 215 17.00 11.48 -11.59
C MET A 215 17.89 10.80 -10.57
N ALA A 216 19.09 10.36 -10.97
CA ALA A 216 20.01 9.66 -10.09
C ALA A 216 20.50 10.54 -8.93
N VAL A 217 20.84 11.80 -9.21
CA VAL A 217 21.28 12.77 -8.18
C VAL A 217 20.12 13.10 -7.23
N ALA A 218 18.92 13.36 -7.75
CA ALA A 218 17.75 13.62 -6.91
C ALA A 218 17.38 12.40 -6.05
N LEU A 219 17.46 11.18 -6.60
CA LEU A 219 17.26 9.95 -5.84
C LEU A 219 18.31 9.80 -4.72
N PHE A 220 19.59 9.97 -5.04
CA PHE A 220 20.69 9.84 -4.08
C PHE A 220 20.56 10.86 -2.94
N LEU A 221 20.43 12.15 -3.28
CA LEU A 221 20.30 13.22 -2.29
C LEU A 221 19.00 13.12 -1.50
N GLY A 222 17.91 12.71 -2.15
CA GLY A 222 16.62 12.46 -1.50
C GLY A 222 16.72 11.35 -0.46
N LEU A 223 17.32 10.21 -0.80
CA LEU A 223 17.55 9.11 0.14
C LEU A 223 18.47 9.53 1.30
N ALA A 224 19.51 10.32 1.04
CA ALA A 224 20.38 10.85 2.10
C ALA A 224 19.60 11.77 3.06
N LEU A 225 18.79 12.69 2.53
CA LEU A 225 17.94 13.57 3.34
C LEU A 225 16.92 12.78 4.16
N LEU A 226 16.27 11.80 3.54
CA LEU A 226 15.28 10.97 4.22
C LEU A 226 15.90 10.14 5.34
N ALA A 227 17.12 9.62 5.17
CA ALA A 227 17.83 8.94 6.25
C ALA A 227 18.19 9.89 7.40
N MET A 228 18.52 11.16 7.11
CA MET A 228 18.79 12.15 8.17
C MET A 228 17.54 12.51 8.99
N VAL A 229 16.36 12.51 8.37
CA VAL A 229 15.13 13.00 9.02
C VAL A 229 14.25 11.88 9.55
N PHE A 230 14.11 10.77 8.82
CA PHE A 230 13.12 9.72 9.05
C PHE A 230 13.73 8.36 9.43
N ALA A 231 15.03 8.28 9.72
CA ALA A 231 15.60 7.04 10.24
C ALA A 231 14.89 6.64 11.56
N PRO A 232 14.24 5.46 11.63
CA PRO A 232 13.61 5.00 12.86
C PRO A 232 14.63 4.68 13.96
N GLY A 233 14.15 4.58 15.21
CA GLY A 233 14.99 4.25 16.37
C GLY A 233 15.71 2.91 16.23
N ASP A 234 15.10 1.95 15.52
CA ASP A 234 15.66 0.62 15.23
C ASP A 234 16.40 0.55 13.87
N TRP A 235 16.79 1.69 13.29
CA TRP A 235 17.39 1.83 11.95
C TRP A 235 18.41 0.76 11.58
N ALA A 236 19.26 0.38 12.53
CA ALA A 236 20.36 -0.57 12.34
C ALA A 236 19.90 -2.03 12.21
N SER A 237 18.89 -2.42 12.98
CA SER A 237 18.41 -3.79 13.14
C SER A 237 17.15 -4.08 12.32
N ALA A 238 16.47 -3.04 11.84
CA ALA A 238 15.27 -3.17 11.03
C ALA A 238 15.52 -3.97 9.73
N PRO A 239 14.61 -4.91 9.34
CA PRO A 239 14.71 -5.67 8.09
C PRO A 239 14.59 -4.79 6.83
N CYS A 240 14.82 -5.39 5.65
CA CYS A 240 14.72 -4.71 4.35
C CYS A 240 13.28 -4.66 3.79
N ASP A 241 12.27 -4.85 4.63
CA ASP A 241 10.84 -4.77 4.32
C ASP A 241 10.27 -3.34 4.43
N GLY A 242 11.04 -2.41 4.99
CA GLY A 242 10.65 -1.03 5.25
C GLY A 242 11.77 -0.02 4.96
N PHE A 243 11.58 1.24 5.35
CA PHE A 243 12.64 2.24 5.30
C PHE A 243 13.62 2.04 6.48
N ALA A 244 14.70 1.31 6.19
CA ALA A 244 15.70 0.85 7.15
C ALA A 244 17.11 1.04 6.60
N ARG A 245 18.16 0.87 7.43
CA ARG A 245 19.55 1.01 6.98
C ARG A 245 19.87 0.09 5.80
N ALA A 246 19.31 -1.13 5.80
CA ALA A 246 19.51 -2.09 4.72
C ALA A 246 18.94 -1.57 3.39
N SER A 247 17.64 -1.24 3.34
CA SER A 247 16.99 -0.74 2.12
C SER A 247 17.57 0.60 1.66
N TRP A 248 17.90 1.50 2.59
CA TRP A 248 18.59 2.76 2.27
C TRP A 248 19.98 2.54 1.67
N ARG A 249 20.79 1.61 2.20
CA ARG A 249 22.10 1.26 1.62
C ARG A 249 21.93 0.70 0.22
N ALA A 250 20.99 -0.23 0.03
CA ALA A 250 20.72 -0.80 -1.29
C ALA A 250 20.28 0.27 -2.31
N GLY A 251 19.35 1.14 -1.90
CA GLY A 251 18.91 2.28 -2.71
C GLY A 251 20.04 3.26 -3.03
N SER A 252 20.93 3.55 -2.07
CA SER A 252 22.07 4.46 -2.24
C SER A 252 23.14 3.89 -3.17
N ILE A 253 23.42 2.58 -3.09
CA ILE A 253 24.31 1.88 -4.03
C ILE A 253 23.73 1.97 -5.45
N GLY A 254 22.45 1.64 -5.62
CA GLY A 254 21.76 1.75 -6.91
C GLY A 254 21.76 3.18 -7.46
N ALA A 255 21.46 4.17 -6.63
CA ALA A 255 21.47 5.58 -7.02
C ALA A 255 22.87 6.06 -7.42
N SER A 256 23.91 5.66 -6.68
CA SER A 256 25.32 5.98 -7.00
C SER A 256 25.73 5.39 -8.35
N ALA A 257 25.36 4.13 -8.62
CA ALA A 257 25.57 3.50 -9.92
C ALA A 257 24.90 4.28 -11.06
N LEU A 258 23.67 4.76 -10.86
CA LEU A 258 22.97 5.59 -11.85
C LEU A 258 23.63 6.97 -12.03
N VAL A 259 24.20 7.57 -10.97
CA VAL A 259 24.95 8.83 -11.08
C VAL A 259 26.19 8.63 -11.94
N LEU A 260 26.95 7.56 -11.72
CA LEU A 260 28.13 7.22 -12.53
C LEU A 260 27.76 7.04 -14.00
N LEU A 261 26.67 6.30 -14.29
CA LEU A 261 26.15 6.17 -15.66
C LEU A 261 25.76 7.53 -16.25
N GLY A 262 25.00 8.33 -15.50
CA GLY A 262 24.59 9.67 -15.94
C GLY A 262 25.77 10.58 -16.31
N LEU A 263 26.85 10.55 -15.53
CA LEU A 263 28.08 11.31 -15.78
C LEU A 263 28.89 10.77 -16.97
N ALA A 264 28.84 9.48 -17.23
CA ALA A 264 29.56 8.83 -18.32
C ALA A 264 28.89 9.04 -19.69
N GLY A 265 27.61 9.44 -19.75
CA GLY A 265 26.81 9.44 -20.98
C GLY A 265 27.39 10.24 -22.14
N GLY A 266 27.99 11.41 -21.88
CA GLY A 266 28.64 12.22 -22.91
C GLY A 266 29.98 11.69 -23.40
N ARG A 267 30.60 10.74 -22.67
CA ARG A 267 31.92 10.16 -22.97
C ARG A 267 31.82 8.84 -23.74
N LEU A 268 30.65 8.18 -23.72
CA LEU A 268 30.45 6.88 -24.34
C LEU A 268 29.86 7.03 -25.75
N PRO A 269 30.63 6.69 -26.81
CA PRO A 269 30.33 7.12 -28.18
C PRO A 269 29.15 6.36 -28.82
N SER A 270 28.94 5.09 -28.46
CA SER A 270 27.95 4.23 -29.12
C SER A 270 26.85 3.72 -28.16
N PRO A 271 25.65 3.39 -28.68
CA PRO A 271 24.60 2.74 -27.88
C PRO A 271 25.06 1.42 -27.25
N ALA A 272 25.90 0.64 -27.94
CA ALA A 272 26.46 -0.60 -27.43
C ALA A 272 27.43 -0.35 -26.25
N ALA A 273 28.28 0.68 -26.32
CA ALA A 273 29.16 1.06 -25.22
C ALA A 273 28.35 1.52 -23.99
N ARG A 274 27.29 2.31 -24.19
CA ARG A 274 26.37 2.70 -23.11
C ARG A 274 25.61 1.53 -22.51
N ALA A 275 25.15 0.58 -23.33
CA ALA A 275 24.51 -0.64 -22.85
C ALA A 275 25.49 -1.51 -22.03
N SER A 276 26.73 -1.66 -22.51
CA SER A 276 27.78 -2.39 -21.80
C SER A 276 28.11 -1.72 -20.46
N ALA A 277 28.24 -0.39 -20.43
CA ALA A 277 28.44 0.36 -19.19
C ALA A 277 27.27 0.18 -18.21
N ALA A 278 26.03 0.19 -18.70
CA ALA A 278 24.85 -0.05 -17.88
C ALA A 278 24.83 -1.46 -17.29
N VAL A 279 25.16 -2.49 -18.07
CA VAL A 279 25.25 -3.88 -17.61
C VAL A 279 26.36 -4.03 -16.57
N VAL A 280 27.56 -3.51 -16.82
CA VAL A 280 28.70 -3.61 -15.89
C VAL A 280 28.38 -2.87 -14.59
N THR A 281 27.93 -1.61 -14.67
CA THR A 281 27.65 -0.81 -13.47
C THR A 281 26.48 -1.39 -12.67
N GLY A 282 25.44 -1.88 -13.35
CA GLY A 282 24.32 -2.59 -12.72
C GLY A 282 24.75 -3.91 -12.07
N GLY A 283 25.60 -4.69 -12.73
CA GLY A 283 26.16 -5.93 -12.19
C GLY A 283 27.02 -5.69 -10.96
N VAL A 284 27.89 -4.67 -10.97
CA VAL A 284 28.69 -4.25 -9.80
C VAL A 284 27.78 -3.78 -8.66
N ALA A 285 26.76 -2.96 -8.95
CA ALA A 285 25.81 -2.51 -7.94
C ALA A 285 25.05 -3.69 -7.32
N PHE A 286 24.57 -4.63 -8.14
CA PHE A 286 23.90 -5.84 -7.67
C PHE A 286 24.84 -6.71 -6.82
N ALA A 287 26.07 -6.93 -7.27
CA ALA A 287 27.07 -7.68 -6.51
C ALA A 287 27.36 -7.01 -5.15
N ALA A 288 27.47 -5.68 -5.12
CA ALA A 288 27.63 -4.93 -3.88
C ALA A 288 26.40 -5.07 -2.95
N ILE A 289 25.18 -5.02 -3.49
CA ILE A 289 23.96 -5.25 -2.70
C ILE A 289 23.95 -6.68 -2.14
N ALA A 290 24.26 -7.69 -2.97
CA ALA A 290 24.29 -9.08 -2.54
C ALA A 290 25.36 -9.34 -1.45
N LEU A 291 26.52 -8.70 -1.56
CA LEU A 291 27.63 -8.88 -0.62
C LEU A 291 27.43 -8.11 0.69
N PHE A 292 27.00 -6.84 0.61
CA PHE A 292 26.95 -5.93 1.77
C PHE A 292 25.56 -5.78 2.38
N VAL A 293 24.50 -6.16 1.66
CA VAL A 293 23.10 -6.02 2.07
C VAL A 293 22.26 -7.26 1.67
N PRO A 294 22.68 -8.49 2.00
CA PRO A 294 22.00 -9.71 1.55
C PRO A 294 20.55 -9.82 2.00
N ALA A 295 20.18 -9.18 3.12
CA ALA A 295 18.80 -9.13 3.62
C ALA A 295 17.80 -8.56 2.60
N CYS A 296 18.24 -7.68 1.69
CA CYS A 296 17.37 -7.12 0.65
C CYS A 296 17.11 -8.08 -0.51
N LEU A 297 17.81 -9.20 -0.60
CA LEU A 297 17.51 -10.26 -1.57
C LEU A 297 16.31 -11.11 -1.14
N SER A 298 15.95 -11.07 0.14
CA SER A 298 14.76 -11.71 0.69
C SER A 298 14.15 -10.82 1.79
N PRO A 299 13.40 -9.77 1.42
CA PRO A 299 12.84 -8.81 2.39
C PRO A 299 11.98 -9.46 3.48
N TYR A 300 11.27 -10.54 3.14
CA TYR A 300 10.47 -11.36 4.08
C TYR A 300 11.22 -12.60 4.61
N GLY A 301 12.52 -12.73 4.35
CA GLY A 301 13.31 -13.91 4.76
C GLY A 301 13.46 -14.07 6.27
N ALA A 302 13.22 -13.01 7.04
CA ALA A 302 13.22 -13.03 8.50
C ALA A 302 11.86 -13.36 9.12
N VAL A 303 10.80 -13.54 8.32
CA VAL A 303 9.49 -13.95 8.82
C VAL A 303 9.57 -15.39 9.30
N ASP A 304 8.99 -15.66 10.48
CA ASP A 304 8.94 -17.01 11.03
C ASP A 304 8.24 -17.97 10.02
N PRO A 305 8.87 -19.09 9.62
CA PRO A 305 8.31 -19.99 8.61
C PRO A 305 6.96 -20.60 9.01
N ALA A 306 6.71 -20.83 10.29
CA ALA A 306 5.41 -21.30 10.76
C ALA A 306 4.35 -20.20 10.58
N LEU A 307 4.67 -18.95 10.95
CA LEU A 307 3.76 -17.82 10.75
C LEU A 307 3.47 -17.61 9.26
N ALA A 308 4.49 -17.71 8.42
CA ALA A 308 4.34 -17.56 6.98
C ALA A 308 3.31 -18.55 6.41
N ARG A 309 3.32 -19.81 6.86
CA ARG A 309 2.41 -20.86 6.40
C ARG A 309 0.98 -20.74 6.91
N VAL A 310 0.77 -20.25 8.14
CA VAL A 310 -0.56 -20.23 8.75
C VAL A 310 -1.29 -18.91 8.57
N TRP A 311 -0.54 -17.82 8.35
CA TRP A 311 -1.10 -16.47 8.29
C TRP A 311 -0.70 -15.71 7.01
N LEU A 312 0.59 -15.62 6.67
CA LEU A 312 1.02 -14.76 5.55
C LEU A 312 0.46 -15.23 4.20
N THR A 313 0.39 -16.56 3.99
CA THR A 313 -0.26 -17.18 2.84
C THR A 313 -1.78 -17.13 2.89
N GLU A 314 -2.38 -16.46 3.86
CA GLU A 314 -3.84 -16.26 3.96
C GLU A 314 -4.22 -14.77 3.92
N VAL A 315 -3.24 -13.85 3.93
CA VAL A 315 -3.49 -12.42 3.74
C VAL A 315 -3.99 -12.18 2.32
N GLY A 316 -5.23 -11.68 2.21
CA GLY A 316 -5.96 -11.62 0.93
C GLY A 316 -5.22 -10.86 -0.18
N GLU A 317 -4.60 -9.72 0.15
CA GLU A 317 -3.85 -8.92 -0.83
C GLU A 317 -2.44 -9.45 -1.13
N ALA A 318 -1.92 -10.37 -0.32
CA ALA A 318 -0.63 -11.02 -0.53
C ALA A 318 -0.77 -12.31 -1.37
N GLN A 319 -2.00 -12.71 -1.72
CA GLN A 319 -2.26 -13.89 -2.53
C GLN A 319 -1.83 -13.72 -3.98
N PRO A 320 -1.29 -14.77 -4.62
CA PRO A 320 -1.15 -14.82 -6.07
C PRO A 320 -2.51 -14.63 -6.75
N MET A 321 -2.58 -13.81 -7.80
CA MET A 321 -3.82 -13.58 -8.56
C MET A 321 -4.48 -14.88 -9.05
N LEU A 322 -3.69 -15.90 -9.38
CA LEU A 322 -4.21 -17.19 -9.87
C LEU A 322 -4.69 -18.13 -8.75
N ALA A 323 -4.39 -17.83 -7.48
CA ALA A 323 -4.78 -18.62 -6.32
C ALA A 323 -5.99 -18.03 -5.56
N THR A 324 -6.33 -16.76 -5.80
CA THR A 324 -7.51 -16.12 -5.21
C THR A 324 -8.79 -16.45 -5.98
N ASP A 325 -9.95 -16.19 -5.36
CA ASP A 325 -11.25 -16.24 -6.05
C ASP A 325 -11.20 -15.43 -7.37
N PRO A 326 -11.62 -15.99 -8.51
CA PRO A 326 -11.58 -15.33 -9.80
C PRO A 326 -12.27 -13.97 -9.81
N ARG A 327 -13.28 -13.75 -8.96
CA ARG A 327 -14.00 -12.47 -8.85
C ARG A 327 -13.09 -11.36 -8.35
N TRP A 328 -12.26 -11.66 -7.35
CA TRP A 328 -11.26 -10.73 -6.83
C TRP A 328 -10.18 -10.48 -7.88
N ALA A 329 -9.68 -11.54 -8.53
CA ALA A 329 -8.70 -11.41 -9.60
C ALA A 329 -9.20 -10.48 -10.72
N ILE A 330 -10.38 -10.78 -11.30
CA ILE A 330 -11.00 -9.99 -12.37
C ILE A 330 -11.24 -8.54 -11.93
N GLY A 331 -11.82 -8.36 -10.75
CA GLY A 331 -12.10 -7.03 -10.21
C GLY A 331 -10.82 -6.20 -10.06
N TYR A 332 -9.75 -6.78 -9.51
CA TYR A 332 -8.52 -6.05 -9.21
C TYR A 332 -7.68 -5.77 -10.47
N VAL A 333 -7.52 -6.74 -11.36
CA VAL A 333 -6.57 -6.62 -12.48
C VAL A 333 -7.18 -6.06 -13.76
N GLY A 334 -8.51 -6.08 -13.89
CA GLY A 334 -9.22 -5.79 -15.13
C GLY A 334 -8.82 -4.46 -15.78
N VAL A 335 -8.81 -3.36 -15.04
CA VAL A 335 -8.45 -2.05 -15.60
C VAL A 335 -6.97 -1.96 -15.99
N GLY A 336 -6.08 -2.65 -15.28
CA GLY A 336 -4.67 -2.74 -15.63
C GLY A 336 -4.49 -3.47 -16.97
N VAL A 337 -5.21 -4.58 -17.17
CA VAL A 337 -5.21 -5.34 -18.43
C VAL A 337 -5.73 -4.47 -19.58
N VAL A 338 -6.82 -3.73 -19.37
CA VAL A 338 -7.33 -2.76 -20.36
C VAL A 338 -6.28 -1.69 -20.69
N GLY A 339 -5.54 -1.20 -19.69
CA GLY A 339 -4.43 -0.28 -19.88
C GLY A 339 -3.34 -0.84 -20.81
N LEU A 340 -2.97 -2.11 -20.66
CA LEU A 340 -2.00 -2.77 -21.55
C LEU A 340 -2.54 -3.03 -22.95
N ILE A 341 -3.81 -3.41 -23.08
CA ILE A 341 -4.48 -3.55 -24.39
C ILE A 341 -4.47 -2.19 -25.09
N ALA A 342 -4.86 -1.13 -24.39
CA ALA A 342 -4.83 0.24 -24.89
C ALA A 342 -3.41 0.64 -25.33
N ALA A 343 -2.37 0.27 -24.57
CA ALA A 343 -0.97 0.47 -24.94
C ALA A 343 -0.58 -0.25 -26.24
N GLY A 344 -1.05 -1.48 -26.45
CA GLY A 344 -0.82 -2.25 -27.68
C GLY A 344 -1.42 -1.57 -28.91
N LEU A 345 -2.63 -1.03 -28.78
CA LEU A 345 -3.31 -0.27 -29.85
C LEU A 345 -2.58 1.03 -30.22
N ILE A 346 -1.74 1.55 -29.32
CA ILE A 346 -0.98 2.80 -29.49
C ILE A 346 0.55 2.59 -29.46
N ALA A 347 1.02 1.35 -29.67
CA ALA A 347 2.40 0.93 -29.40
C ALA A 347 3.50 1.72 -30.15
N ARG A 348 3.13 2.50 -31.17
CA ARG A 348 4.06 3.39 -31.89
C ARG A 348 4.49 4.62 -31.08
N TYR A 349 3.87 4.90 -29.93
CA TYR A 349 4.14 6.10 -29.11
C TYR A 349 5.04 5.79 -27.91
N ARG A 350 6.33 6.17 -28.00
CA ARG A 350 7.35 5.86 -26.97
C ARG A 350 7.00 6.27 -25.53
N PRO A 351 6.40 7.45 -25.25
CA PRO A 351 5.97 7.80 -23.89
C PRO A 351 4.91 6.86 -23.32
N ALA A 352 3.98 6.36 -24.15
CA ALA A 352 2.97 5.40 -23.74
C ALA A 352 3.60 4.05 -23.36
N LEU A 353 4.65 3.61 -24.08
CA LEU A 353 5.39 2.39 -23.73
C LEU A 353 6.08 2.48 -22.36
N THR A 354 6.48 3.68 -21.92
CA THR A 354 7.05 3.88 -20.58
C THR A 354 6.01 3.63 -19.50
N ILE A 355 4.81 4.21 -19.64
CA ILE A 355 3.71 3.98 -18.70
C ILE A 355 3.25 2.52 -18.76
N ALA A 356 3.17 1.93 -19.95
CA ALA A 356 2.79 0.54 -20.13
C ALA A 356 3.76 -0.42 -19.44
N ALA A 357 5.07 -0.14 -19.44
CA ALA A 357 6.04 -0.94 -18.69
C ALA A 357 5.79 -0.89 -17.17
N LEU A 358 5.38 0.26 -16.62
CA LEU A 358 5.02 0.39 -15.21
C LEU A 358 3.71 -0.34 -14.87
N VAL A 359 2.70 -0.23 -15.75
CA VAL A 359 1.44 -0.98 -15.60
C VAL A 359 1.72 -2.49 -15.66
N ALA A 360 2.56 -2.93 -16.59
CA ALA A 360 2.97 -4.32 -16.72
C ALA A 360 3.76 -4.80 -15.49
N ALA A 361 4.60 -3.94 -14.89
CA ALA A 361 5.27 -4.25 -13.63
C ALA A 361 4.25 -4.48 -12.50
N GLY A 362 3.25 -3.61 -12.37
CA GLY A 362 2.17 -3.76 -11.39
C GLY A 362 1.39 -5.07 -11.56
N LEU A 363 1.03 -5.41 -12.81
CA LEU A 363 0.39 -6.70 -13.11
C LEU A 363 1.32 -7.89 -12.88
N GLY A 364 2.61 -7.76 -13.20
CA GLY A 364 3.63 -8.76 -12.91
C GLY A 364 3.74 -9.06 -11.41
N ILE A 365 3.65 -8.02 -10.58
CA ILE A 365 3.53 -8.18 -9.13
C ILE A 365 2.20 -8.85 -8.78
N ALA A 366 1.08 -8.48 -9.43
CA ALA A 366 -0.23 -9.09 -9.19
C ALA A 366 -0.24 -10.62 -9.37
N PHE A 367 0.55 -11.16 -10.31
CA PHE A 367 0.72 -12.61 -10.45
C PHE A 367 1.28 -13.27 -9.20
N LEU A 368 2.10 -12.58 -8.42
CA LEU A 368 2.67 -13.05 -7.16
C LEU A 368 1.83 -12.63 -5.94
N GLN A 369 1.33 -11.39 -5.94
CA GLN A 369 0.58 -10.77 -4.84
C GLN A 369 -0.42 -9.75 -5.41
N LEU A 370 -1.71 -9.96 -5.15
CA LEU A 370 -2.81 -9.17 -5.72
C LEU A 370 -2.67 -7.66 -5.49
N ARG A 371 -1.98 -7.22 -4.42
CA ARG A 371 -1.64 -5.80 -4.17
C ARG A 371 -0.94 -5.09 -5.33
N GLY A 372 -0.24 -5.82 -6.21
CA GLY A 372 0.35 -5.25 -7.43
C GLY A 372 -0.68 -4.54 -8.33
N ALA A 373 -1.94 -4.99 -8.27
CA ALA A 373 -3.03 -4.46 -9.07
C ALA A 373 -3.35 -2.98 -8.77
N TYR A 374 -3.12 -2.50 -7.54
CA TYR A 374 -3.31 -1.08 -7.21
C TYR A 374 -2.42 -0.18 -8.07
N THR A 375 -1.15 -0.54 -8.22
CA THR A 375 -0.20 0.23 -9.05
C THR A 375 -0.56 0.19 -10.54
N ALA A 376 -0.98 -0.98 -11.04
CA ALA A 376 -1.40 -1.14 -12.42
C ALA A 376 -2.65 -0.29 -12.71
N ALA A 377 -3.65 -0.34 -11.82
CA ALA A 377 -4.87 0.43 -11.95
C ALA A 377 -4.64 1.94 -11.84
N ALA A 378 -3.73 2.38 -10.97
CA ALA A 378 -3.40 3.80 -10.82
C ALA A 378 -2.73 4.39 -12.07
N LEU A 379 -1.94 3.60 -12.81
CA LEU A 379 -1.16 4.08 -13.95
C LEU A 379 -1.80 3.80 -15.33
N ALA A 380 -2.83 2.96 -15.40
CA ALA A 380 -3.57 2.67 -16.64
C ALA A 380 -4.34 3.86 -17.28
N PRO A 381 -4.96 4.79 -16.52
CA PRO A 381 -5.89 5.78 -17.09
C PRO A 381 -5.33 6.65 -18.24
N PRO A 382 -4.07 7.15 -18.20
CA PRO A 382 -3.49 7.90 -19.32
C PRO A 382 -3.40 7.10 -20.63
N LEU A 383 -3.15 5.79 -20.55
CA LEU A 383 -3.07 4.91 -21.72
C LEU A 383 -4.44 4.69 -22.35
N ILE A 384 -5.43 4.45 -21.49
CA ILE A 384 -6.83 4.26 -21.88
C ILE A 384 -7.38 5.54 -22.51
N ALA A 385 -7.12 6.70 -21.89
CA ALA A 385 -7.50 8.00 -22.45
C ALA A 385 -6.87 8.26 -23.82
N LEU A 386 -5.60 7.87 -24.03
CA LEU A 386 -4.94 8.02 -25.32
C LEU A 386 -5.56 7.11 -26.40
N ALA A 387 -5.90 5.87 -26.06
CA ALA A 387 -6.59 4.95 -26.97
C ALA A 387 -8.00 5.44 -27.31
N LEU A 388 -8.70 5.98 -26.30
CA LEU A 388 -10.02 6.59 -26.44
C LEU A 388 -10.01 7.75 -27.44
N ASP A 389 -9.01 8.63 -27.36
CA ASP A 389 -8.86 9.76 -28.30
C ASP A 389 -8.65 9.29 -29.73
N ARG A 390 -7.88 8.22 -29.93
CA ARG A 390 -7.69 7.62 -31.25
C ARG A 390 -8.97 6.98 -31.78
N ALA A 391 -9.71 6.28 -30.91
CA ALA A 391 -10.97 5.66 -31.30
C ALA A 391 -12.02 6.70 -31.72
N ARG A 392 -12.12 7.83 -31.00
CA ARG A 392 -12.99 8.96 -31.36
C ARG A 392 -12.65 9.57 -32.72
N GLY A 393 -11.38 9.52 -33.13
CA GLY A 393 -10.95 9.94 -34.47
C GLY A 393 -11.44 9.03 -35.59
N VAL A 394 -11.81 7.78 -35.28
CA VAL A 394 -12.45 6.84 -36.22
C VAL A 394 -13.96 7.01 -36.19
N SER A 395 -14.58 6.87 -35.00
CA SER A 395 -15.98 7.21 -34.77
C SER A 395 -16.28 7.40 -33.27
N PRO A 396 -17.30 8.20 -32.90
CA PRO A 396 -17.73 8.29 -31.51
C PRO A 396 -18.18 6.95 -30.91
N LEU A 397 -18.70 6.03 -31.72
CA LEU A 397 -19.15 4.71 -31.27
C LEU A 397 -17.97 3.76 -30.97
N ALA A 398 -16.84 3.87 -31.68
CA ALA A 398 -15.65 3.08 -31.42
C ALA A 398 -15.04 3.37 -30.03
N ALA A 399 -15.34 4.55 -29.46
CA ALA A 399 -14.89 4.98 -28.15
C ALA A 399 -15.68 4.34 -26.98
N LEU A 400 -16.90 3.88 -27.22
CA LEU A 400 -17.80 3.33 -26.20
C LEU A 400 -17.21 2.11 -25.45
N PRO A 401 -16.74 1.04 -26.11
CA PRO A 401 -16.18 -0.12 -25.41
C PRO A 401 -14.93 0.23 -24.59
N ILE A 402 -14.10 1.16 -25.07
CA ILE A 402 -12.91 1.62 -24.35
C ILE A 402 -13.32 2.41 -23.09
N TRP A 403 -14.35 3.24 -23.19
CA TRP A 403 -14.90 3.95 -22.04
C TRP A 403 -15.43 2.99 -20.96
N VAL A 404 -16.25 2.02 -21.36
CA VAL A 404 -16.87 1.06 -20.43
C VAL A 404 -15.80 0.19 -19.77
N ALA A 405 -14.92 -0.41 -20.56
CA ALA A 405 -13.84 -1.26 -20.03
C ALA A 405 -12.82 -0.47 -19.20
N GLY A 406 -12.60 0.79 -19.57
CA GLY A 406 -11.65 1.70 -18.93
C GLY A 406 -12.13 2.30 -17.62
N ALA A 407 -13.44 2.29 -17.35
CA ALA A 407 -14.02 2.87 -16.14
C ALA A 407 -13.62 2.12 -14.86
N GLY A 408 -12.93 0.97 -14.90
CA GLY A 408 -12.41 0.30 -13.71
C GLY A 408 -13.45 -0.36 -12.82
N ILE A 409 -14.41 0.40 -12.30
CA ILE A 409 -15.53 -0.06 -11.46
C ILE A 409 -16.43 -1.10 -12.15
N VAL A 410 -16.40 -1.18 -13.49
CA VAL A 410 -17.12 -2.20 -14.25
C VAL A 410 -16.60 -3.61 -13.96
N TRP A 411 -15.31 -3.77 -13.65
CA TRP A 411 -14.71 -5.08 -13.43
C TRP A 411 -15.20 -5.80 -12.17
N PRO A 412 -15.24 -5.18 -10.97
CA PRO A 412 -15.89 -5.82 -9.82
C PRO A 412 -17.39 -6.04 -10.01
N ILE A 413 -18.09 -5.16 -10.76
CA ILE A 413 -19.52 -5.36 -11.09
C ILE A 413 -19.71 -6.59 -11.97
N ALA A 414 -18.90 -6.72 -13.02
CA ALA A 414 -18.93 -7.87 -13.92
C ALA A 414 -18.52 -9.16 -13.18
N ALA A 415 -17.51 -9.08 -12.32
CA ALA A 415 -17.09 -10.20 -11.48
C ALA A 415 -18.20 -10.67 -10.53
N ALA A 416 -19.03 -9.77 -10.01
CA ALA A 416 -20.15 -10.12 -9.14
C ALA A 416 -21.26 -10.93 -9.85
N ALA A 417 -21.29 -10.92 -11.19
CA ALA A 417 -22.22 -11.73 -11.98
C ALA A 417 -21.78 -13.20 -12.13
N LEU A 418 -20.54 -13.55 -11.72
CA LEU A 418 -20.08 -14.94 -11.73
C LEU A 418 -20.79 -15.76 -10.64
N PRO A 419 -21.16 -17.03 -10.91
CA PRO A 419 -21.80 -17.88 -9.91
C PRO A 419 -20.85 -18.15 -8.74
N VAL A 420 -21.40 -18.15 -7.52
CA VAL A 420 -20.63 -18.28 -6.29
C VAL A 420 -21.21 -19.42 -5.46
N ALA A 421 -20.39 -20.39 -5.10
CA ALA A 421 -20.70 -21.24 -3.96
C ALA A 421 -20.70 -20.34 -2.72
N GLN A 422 -21.87 -20.10 -2.13
CA GLN A 422 -21.97 -19.31 -0.91
C GLN A 422 -21.13 -19.99 0.16
N ALA A 423 -20.08 -19.31 0.63
CA ALA A 423 -19.39 -19.74 1.83
C ALA A 423 -20.42 -19.73 2.98
N PRO A 424 -20.43 -20.75 3.85
CA PRO A 424 -21.29 -20.76 5.02
C PRO A 424 -21.11 -19.45 5.79
N ALA A 425 -22.22 -18.85 6.24
CA ALA A 425 -22.16 -17.67 7.08
C ALA A 425 -21.34 -17.99 8.33
N ALA A 426 -20.16 -17.39 8.47
CA ALA A 426 -19.20 -17.73 9.50
C ALA A 426 -19.62 -17.22 10.91
N GLY A 427 -20.89 -16.90 11.15
CA GLY A 427 -21.35 -16.26 12.38
C GLY A 427 -20.88 -14.79 12.51
N PRO A 428 -21.12 -14.14 13.66
CA PRO A 428 -20.77 -12.74 13.86
C PRO A 428 -19.25 -12.54 14.03
N PRO A 429 -18.67 -11.47 13.44
CA PRO A 429 -17.26 -11.13 13.61
C PRO A 429 -16.97 -10.54 15.00
N CYS A 430 -15.76 -10.79 15.50
CA CYS A 430 -15.22 -10.24 16.73
C CYS A 430 -13.91 -9.46 16.52
N ASP A 431 -13.45 -9.37 15.27
CA ASP A 431 -12.20 -8.75 14.79
C ASP A 431 -12.46 -7.40 14.11
N ARG A 432 -13.44 -6.65 14.63
CA ARG A 432 -13.90 -5.35 14.11
C ARG A 432 -13.92 -4.31 15.22
N ILE A 433 -14.15 -3.06 14.85
CA ILE A 433 -14.17 -1.95 15.80
C ILE A 433 -15.31 -2.06 16.83
N GLU A 434 -16.49 -2.57 16.46
CA GLU A 434 -17.63 -2.66 17.38
C GLU A 434 -17.34 -3.59 18.58
N PRO A 435 -16.88 -4.84 18.38
CA PRO A 435 -16.40 -5.71 19.46
C PRO A 435 -15.30 -5.06 20.31
N ALA A 436 -14.30 -4.45 19.66
CA ALA A 436 -13.19 -3.80 20.37
C ALA A 436 -13.68 -2.65 21.27
N ARG A 437 -14.63 -1.83 20.78
CA ARG A 437 -15.23 -0.74 21.57
C ARG A 437 -16.04 -1.26 22.76
N ALA A 438 -16.73 -2.39 22.63
CA ALA A 438 -17.44 -2.99 23.75
C ALA A 438 -16.47 -3.40 24.88
N MET A 439 -15.24 -3.80 24.53
CA MET A 439 -14.20 -4.10 25.51
C MET A 439 -13.69 -2.87 26.26
N ALA A 440 -13.88 -1.65 25.77
CA ALA A 440 -13.44 -0.43 26.46
C ALA A 440 -14.07 -0.23 27.84
N ALA A 441 -15.19 -0.91 28.13
CA ALA A 441 -15.83 -0.93 29.45
C ALA A 441 -15.11 -1.83 30.47
N LEU A 442 -14.24 -2.72 30.01
CA LEU A 442 -13.46 -3.62 30.86
C LEU A 442 -12.19 -2.91 31.36
N ALA A 443 -11.67 -3.38 32.50
CA ALA A 443 -10.39 -2.89 33.00
C ALA A 443 -9.27 -3.15 31.98
N PRO A 444 -8.32 -2.21 31.77
CA PRO A 444 -7.20 -2.43 30.86
C PRO A 444 -6.44 -3.71 31.21
N GLY A 445 -6.05 -4.46 30.19
CA GLY A 445 -5.41 -5.77 30.34
C GLY A 445 -4.89 -6.30 28.99
N ARG A 446 -4.17 -7.41 29.05
CA ARG A 446 -3.59 -8.11 27.89
C ARG A 446 -4.64 -9.01 27.25
N VAL A 447 -4.87 -8.79 25.96
CA VAL A 447 -5.89 -9.48 25.18
C VAL A 447 -5.21 -10.42 24.19
N LEU A 448 -5.55 -11.70 24.25
CA LEU A 448 -5.19 -12.67 23.23
C LEU A 448 -6.46 -13.07 22.46
N GLY A 449 -6.54 -12.64 21.21
CA GLY A 449 -7.68 -12.84 20.33
C GLY A 449 -7.24 -13.22 18.92
N PRO A 450 -8.17 -13.23 17.95
CA PRO A 450 -7.82 -13.39 16.54
C PRO A 450 -6.85 -12.31 16.09
N VAL A 451 -6.02 -12.64 15.10
CA VAL A 451 -4.93 -11.76 14.64
C VAL A 451 -5.46 -10.39 14.21
N ASP A 452 -6.57 -10.33 13.46
CA ASP A 452 -7.10 -9.09 12.88
C ASP A 452 -7.78 -8.16 13.91
N LEU A 453 -7.97 -8.60 15.16
CA LEU A 453 -8.54 -7.78 16.22
C LEU A 453 -7.55 -6.70 16.74
N GLY A 454 -6.25 -6.94 16.64
CA GLY A 454 -5.21 -6.11 17.27
C GLY A 454 -5.30 -4.61 16.96
N PRO A 455 -5.37 -4.20 15.67
CA PRO A 455 -5.50 -2.80 15.29
C PRO A 455 -6.70 -2.08 15.91
N TRP A 456 -7.84 -2.79 16.02
CA TRP A 456 -9.07 -2.22 16.57
C TRP A 456 -9.02 -2.05 18.08
N LEU A 457 -8.43 -3.00 18.80
CA LEU A 457 -8.17 -2.84 20.23
C LEU A 457 -7.24 -1.66 20.50
N LEU A 458 -6.22 -1.51 19.66
CA LEU A 458 -5.24 -0.45 19.79
C LEU A 458 -5.90 0.93 19.68
N VAL A 459 -6.71 1.16 18.65
CA VAL A 459 -7.31 2.47 18.38
C VAL A 459 -8.49 2.81 19.30
N ALA A 460 -9.21 1.80 19.81
CA ALA A 460 -10.48 1.98 20.51
C ALA A 460 -10.39 1.84 22.03
N THR A 461 -9.32 1.25 22.55
CA THR A 461 -9.22 0.87 23.97
C THR A 461 -7.84 1.15 24.54
N ARG A 462 -7.68 0.92 25.85
CA ARG A 462 -6.38 0.93 26.54
C ARG A 462 -5.78 -0.47 26.70
N HIS A 463 -6.38 -1.49 26.08
CA HIS A 463 -5.87 -2.85 26.13
C HIS A 463 -4.54 -2.98 25.38
N HIS A 464 -3.81 -4.03 25.74
CA HIS A 464 -2.64 -4.51 25.02
C HIS A 464 -3.07 -5.70 24.15
N ALA A 465 -2.99 -5.58 22.83
CA ALA A 465 -3.27 -6.67 21.90
C ALA A 465 -2.01 -7.54 21.70
N ILE A 466 -2.06 -8.81 22.09
CA ILE A 466 -0.91 -9.71 21.91
C ILE A 466 -0.74 -10.09 20.43
N ALA A 467 -1.84 -10.30 19.70
CA ALA A 467 -1.83 -10.62 18.27
C ALA A 467 -2.31 -9.43 17.43
N ALA A 468 -1.72 -9.26 16.24
CA ALA A 468 -2.03 -8.20 15.27
C ALA A 468 -1.43 -8.57 13.90
N PRO A 469 -2.02 -8.17 12.75
CA PRO A 469 -1.68 -8.67 11.41
C PRO A 469 -0.37 -8.10 10.85
N TYR A 470 0.72 -8.21 11.60
CA TYR A 470 2.06 -7.76 11.25
C TYR A 470 3.01 -8.94 11.30
N HIS A 471 3.74 -9.19 10.21
CA HIS A 471 4.72 -10.28 10.13
C HIS A 471 5.88 -10.13 11.13
N ARG A 472 6.11 -8.90 11.63
CA ARG A 472 7.05 -8.61 12.72
C ARG A 472 6.55 -9.08 14.10
N ASN A 473 5.25 -9.38 14.25
CA ASN A 473 4.63 -9.88 15.48
C ASN A 473 4.56 -11.42 15.55
N ALA A 474 5.62 -12.12 15.18
CA ALA A 474 5.58 -13.59 15.05
C ALA A 474 5.20 -14.30 16.35
N ALA A 475 5.79 -13.90 17.48
CA ALA A 475 5.51 -14.51 18.77
C ALA A 475 4.04 -14.37 19.18
N GLY A 476 3.47 -13.16 19.03
CA GLY A 476 2.08 -12.87 19.37
C GLY A 476 1.09 -13.57 18.45
N ASN A 477 1.34 -13.55 17.15
CA ASN A 477 0.45 -14.19 16.17
C ASN A 477 0.48 -15.72 16.31
N LEU A 478 1.65 -16.33 16.45
CA LEU A 478 1.76 -17.77 16.70
C LEU A 478 1.16 -18.17 18.04
N ALA A 479 1.15 -17.30 19.05
CA ALA A 479 0.45 -17.56 20.30
C ALA A 479 -1.08 -17.59 20.11
N SER A 480 -1.62 -16.75 19.23
CA SER A 480 -3.06 -16.78 18.87
C SER A 480 -3.44 -18.13 18.25
N TYR A 481 -2.68 -18.60 17.25
CA TYR A 481 -2.90 -19.92 16.65
C TYR A 481 -2.74 -21.05 17.66
N ARG A 482 -1.69 -21.04 18.50
CA ARG A 482 -1.48 -22.06 19.56
C ARG A 482 -2.63 -22.08 20.55
N LEU A 483 -3.14 -20.93 20.96
CA LEU A 483 -4.25 -20.85 21.89
C LEU A 483 -5.53 -21.45 21.28
N PHE A 484 -5.86 -21.13 20.02
CA PHE A 484 -7.13 -21.59 19.44
C PHE A 484 -7.09 -23.01 18.88
N ALA A 485 -6.00 -23.41 18.22
CA ALA A 485 -5.87 -24.74 17.61
C ALA A 485 -5.41 -25.81 18.61
N GLY A 486 -4.79 -25.42 19.73
CA GLY A 486 -4.30 -26.35 20.75
C GLY A 486 -5.39 -26.97 21.63
N SER A 487 -4.97 -27.87 22.51
CA SER A 487 -5.80 -28.40 23.60
C SER A 487 -6.08 -27.34 24.67
N GLU A 488 -7.07 -27.58 25.55
CA GLU A 488 -7.38 -26.68 26.66
C GLU A 488 -6.15 -26.43 27.57
N SER A 489 -5.34 -27.45 27.82
CA SER A 489 -4.14 -27.33 28.65
C SER A 489 -3.05 -26.48 28.00
N GLU A 490 -2.82 -26.62 26.70
CA GLU A 490 -1.90 -25.79 25.92
C GLU A 490 -2.38 -24.33 25.83
N ALA A 491 -3.69 -24.13 25.64
CA ALA A 491 -4.31 -22.82 25.65
C ALA A 491 -4.14 -22.13 27.02
N ARG A 492 -4.35 -22.88 28.11
CA ARG A 492 -4.13 -22.39 29.48
C ARG A 492 -2.67 -22.03 29.73
N ALA A 493 -1.73 -22.89 29.32
CA ALA A 493 -0.30 -22.62 29.46
C ALA A 493 0.09 -21.34 28.68
N THR A 494 -0.34 -21.24 27.42
CA THR A 494 -0.11 -20.04 26.58
C THR A 494 -0.67 -18.77 27.24
N ALA A 495 -1.88 -18.85 27.80
CA ALA A 495 -2.51 -17.73 28.50
C ALA A 495 -1.79 -17.35 29.80
N GLN A 496 -1.19 -18.31 30.51
CA GLN A 496 -0.38 -18.07 31.71
C GLN A 496 0.95 -17.43 31.35
N ASP A 497 1.69 -18.02 30.42
CA ASP A 497 3.02 -17.57 29.97
C ASP A 497 3.00 -16.12 29.48
N LEU A 498 1.97 -15.77 28.69
CA LEU A 498 1.81 -14.42 28.11
C LEU A 498 1.02 -13.46 29.01
N ARG A 499 0.68 -13.90 30.23
CA ARG A 499 -0.08 -13.13 31.21
C ARG A 499 -1.38 -12.55 30.64
N VAL A 500 -2.11 -13.36 29.89
CA VAL A 500 -3.38 -12.98 29.25
C VAL A 500 -4.44 -12.70 30.31
N ASP A 501 -5.07 -11.54 30.23
CA ASP A 501 -6.20 -11.16 31.07
C ASP A 501 -7.53 -11.50 30.40
N TYR A 502 -7.58 -11.35 29.06
CA TYR A 502 -8.78 -11.56 28.27
C TYR A 502 -8.51 -12.43 27.05
N VAL A 503 -9.38 -13.41 26.82
CA VAL A 503 -9.44 -14.21 25.60
C VAL A 503 -10.64 -13.76 24.79
N VAL A 504 -10.45 -13.53 23.49
CA VAL A 504 -11.52 -13.18 22.55
C VAL A 504 -11.62 -14.26 21.49
N ALA A 505 -12.80 -14.79 21.21
CA ALA A 505 -12.98 -15.85 20.22
C ALA A 505 -14.39 -15.81 19.63
N CYS A 506 -14.50 -15.93 18.30
CA CYS A 506 -15.78 -15.99 17.61
C CYS A 506 -15.71 -16.90 16.39
N PRO A 507 -16.83 -17.45 15.91
CA PRO A 507 -16.80 -18.40 14.81
C PRO A 507 -16.23 -17.80 13.51
N ALA A 508 -16.49 -16.51 13.25
CA ALA A 508 -16.07 -15.89 11.99
C ALA A 508 -14.56 -15.80 11.87
N ALA A 509 -13.92 -15.33 12.93
CA ALA A 509 -12.48 -15.18 12.95
C ALA A 509 -11.75 -16.53 12.97
N LEU A 510 -12.29 -17.54 13.69
CA LEU A 510 -11.73 -18.90 13.65
C LEU A 510 -11.82 -19.52 12.25
N SER A 511 -12.94 -19.31 11.55
CA SER A 511 -13.10 -19.74 10.15
C SER A 511 -12.09 -19.06 9.23
N SER A 512 -11.90 -17.73 9.35
CA SER A 512 -10.88 -17.00 8.59
C SER A 512 -9.45 -17.47 8.89
N MET A 513 -9.18 -17.88 10.13
CA MET A 513 -7.90 -18.48 10.54
C MET A 513 -7.78 -19.97 10.19
N ARG A 514 -8.82 -20.58 9.58
CA ARG A 514 -8.91 -22.02 9.25
C ARG A 514 -8.74 -22.94 10.46
N ILE A 515 -9.33 -22.57 11.59
CA ILE A 515 -9.33 -23.35 12.83
C ILE A 515 -10.73 -23.93 13.04
N ASP A 516 -10.88 -25.22 12.82
CA ASP A 516 -12.15 -25.97 12.94
C ASP A 516 -12.18 -26.95 14.13
N HIS A 517 -11.03 -27.22 14.75
CA HIS A 517 -10.89 -28.01 15.97
C HIS A 517 -10.01 -27.33 17.02
N GLY A 518 -10.01 -27.86 18.24
CA GLY A 518 -9.20 -27.35 19.37
C GLY A 518 -9.99 -26.47 20.33
N PHE A 519 -9.25 -25.75 21.17
CA PHE A 519 -9.78 -24.93 22.24
C PHE A 519 -10.69 -23.79 21.76
N GLY A 520 -10.34 -23.12 20.65
CA GLY A 520 -11.12 -22.01 20.10
C GLY A 520 -12.54 -22.42 19.71
N PRO A 521 -12.72 -23.42 18.83
CA PRO A 521 -14.04 -23.96 18.49
C PRO A 521 -14.81 -24.49 19.70
N ALA A 522 -14.14 -25.15 20.66
CA ALA A 522 -14.78 -25.60 21.89
C ALA A 522 -15.31 -24.43 22.75
N LEU A 523 -14.51 -23.37 22.90
CA LEU A 523 -14.87 -22.16 23.65
C LEU A 523 -16.07 -21.45 23.01
N VAL A 524 -16.05 -21.29 21.69
CA VAL A 524 -17.16 -20.70 20.91
C VAL A 524 -18.42 -21.59 20.97
N GLY A 525 -18.24 -22.92 21.04
CA GLY A 525 -19.32 -23.89 21.23
C GLY A 525 -19.93 -23.92 22.64
N GLY A 526 -19.45 -23.07 23.57
CA GLY A 526 -19.98 -22.95 24.93
C GLY A 526 -19.23 -23.74 26.00
N ASN A 527 -18.18 -24.49 25.62
CA ASN A 527 -17.34 -25.22 26.57
C ASN A 527 -16.33 -24.25 27.21
N THR A 528 -16.79 -23.46 28.17
CA THR A 528 -15.93 -22.51 28.90
C THR A 528 -15.24 -23.24 30.06
N PRO A 529 -13.89 -23.35 30.07
CA PRO A 529 -13.17 -24.04 31.14
C PRO A 529 -13.16 -23.23 32.45
N ALA A 530 -12.88 -23.91 33.57
CA ALA A 530 -12.94 -23.30 34.90
C ALA A 530 -11.98 -22.11 35.11
N TRP A 531 -10.91 -22.00 34.33
CA TRP A 531 -9.93 -20.90 34.41
C TRP A 531 -10.36 -19.65 33.63
N LEU A 532 -11.46 -19.71 32.88
CA LEU A 532 -12.09 -18.58 32.20
C LEU A 532 -13.46 -18.25 32.83
N GLN A 533 -13.87 -17.00 32.71
CA GLN A 533 -15.22 -16.57 33.03
C GLN A 533 -15.73 -15.54 32.01
N PRO A 534 -17.00 -15.60 31.59
CA PRO A 534 -17.58 -14.59 30.72
C PRO A 534 -17.52 -13.19 31.36
N THR A 535 -17.30 -12.16 30.54
CA THR A 535 -17.21 -10.76 31.01
C THR A 535 -18.52 -9.97 30.91
N GLY A 536 -19.54 -10.53 30.24
CA GLY A 536 -20.73 -9.81 29.82
C GLY A 536 -20.57 -9.08 28.47
N VAL A 537 -19.34 -8.90 27.98
CA VAL A 537 -19.08 -8.51 26.58
C VAL A 537 -19.15 -9.77 25.71
N PRO A 538 -19.92 -9.78 24.60
CA PRO A 538 -20.03 -10.94 23.73
C PRO A 538 -18.67 -11.42 23.24
N ASN A 539 -18.44 -12.75 23.24
CA ASN A 539 -17.22 -13.38 22.74
C ASN A 539 -15.93 -12.99 23.50
N VAL A 540 -16.06 -12.50 24.74
CA VAL A 540 -14.92 -12.10 25.59
C VAL A 540 -14.97 -12.78 26.94
N TRP A 541 -13.91 -13.51 27.26
CA TRP A 541 -13.71 -14.20 28.53
C TRP A 541 -12.53 -13.59 29.28
N ARG A 542 -12.65 -13.48 30.61
CA ARG A 542 -11.57 -13.06 31.51
C ARG A 542 -10.91 -14.29 32.12
N ARG A 543 -9.59 -14.28 32.19
CA ARG A 543 -8.81 -15.29 32.94
C ARG A 543 -8.98 -15.05 34.45
N ARG A 544 -9.25 -16.12 35.19
CA ARG A 544 -9.37 -16.07 36.66
C ARG A 544 -8.03 -15.84 37.36
#